data_AF-A0A7Y3TZY7-F1
#
_entry.id   AF-A0A7Y3TZY7-F1
#
_cell.length_a   1.000
_cell.length_b   1.000
_cell.length_c   1.000
_cell.angle_alpha   90.00
_cell.angle_beta   90.00
_cell.angle_gamma   90.00
#
_symmetry.space_group_name_H-M   'P 1'
#
loop_
_entity.id
_entity.type
_entity.pdbx_description
1 polymer ?
#
loop_
_entity_poly.entity_id
_entity_poly.type
_entity_poly.pdbx_seq_one_letter_code
_entity_poly.pdbx_strand_id
1 'polypeptide(L)'
;MPSIKNYPVFFMNVDSPKRDLEWRLMMAVKLAKKGAVSVVGQKEYTFPAHSQSTNAIWFGRFAANNATSDMDNELFKKVRENNTSIFFLHDEGGFYIKETYEKAIFRIHPPHLLKNDFVKRFFCGVIFSLML
;
A
#
# COMPACT_ATOMS: atom_id res chain seq x y z
N MET A 1 5.52 2.23 -23.49
CA MET A 1 6.19 1.99 -22.19
C MET A 1 6.69 0.56 -22.15
N PRO A 2 7.92 0.28 -21.68
CA PRO A 2 8.40 -1.09 -21.50
C PRO A 2 7.43 -1.88 -20.60
N SER A 3 7.23 -3.15 -20.92
CA SER A 3 6.32 -4.03 -20.17
C SER A 3 6.80 -4.20 -18.72
N ILE A 4 5.96 -3.78 -17.77
CA ILE A 4 6.20 -3.86 -16.31
C ILE A 4 6.11 -5.32 -15.80
N LYS A 5 5.71 -6.27 -16.64
CA LYS A 5 5.33 -7.65 -16.27
C LYS A 5 6.39 -8.48 -15.56
N ASN A 6 7.67 -8.09 -15.62
CA ASN A 6 8.78 -8.89 -15.07
C ASN A 6 9.35 -8.33 -13.76
N TYR A 7 8.78 -7.24 -13.23
CA TYR A 7 9.29 -6.58 -12.04
C TYR A 7 8.21 -6.53 -10.96
N PRO A 8 8.57 -6.68 -9.67
CA PRO A 8 7.66 -6.38 -8.58
C PRO A 8 7.15 -4.93 -8.71
N VAL A 9 5.83 -4.74 -8.76
CA VAL A 9 5.22 -3.40 -8.94
C VAL A 9 4.61 -2.94 -7.63
N PHE A 10 4.98 -1.73 -7.20
CA PHE A 10 4.47 -1.08 -5.99
C PHE A 10 3.62 0.13 -6.35
N PHE A 11 2.38 0.15 -5.89
CA PHE A 11 1.47 1.29 -6.03
C PHE A 11 1.47 2.11 -4.74
N MET A 12 1.70 3.41 -4.88
CA MET A 12 1.92 4.32 -3.76
C MET A 12 1.11 5.62 -3.92
N ASN A 13 -0.04 5.71 -3.26
CA ASN A 13 -0.94 6.87 -3.31
C ASN A 13 -0.45 8.11 -2.56
N VAL A 14 -0.25 9.21 -3.25
CA VAL A 14 0.01 10.53 -2.65
C VAL A 14 -1.34 11.22 -2.41
N ASP A 15 -1.75 11.35 -1.14
CA ASP A 15 -2.97 12.08 -0.74
C ASP A 15 -2.64 13.56 -0.56
N SER A 16 -1.59 13.85 0.21
CA SER A 16 -1.04 15.20 0.38
C SER A 16 0.40 15.23 -0.10
N PRO A 17 0.72 15.96 -1.20
CA PRO A 17 2.10 16.08 -1.67
C PRO A 17 3.06 16.57 -0.58
N LYS A 18 2.61 17.49 0.27
CA LYS A 18 3.41 18.04 1.38
C LYS A 18 3.79 16.98 2.43
N ARG A 19 2.91 16.01 2.69
CA ARG A 19 3.11 14.98 3.73
C ARG A 19 3.71 13.70 3.15
N ASP A 20 3.30 13.33 1.94
CA ASP A 20 3.46 11.95 1.45
C ASP A 20 4.54 11.81 0.38
N LEU A 21 4.77 12.86 -0.43
CA LEU A 21 5.55 12.72 -1.66
C LEU A 21 7.02 12.40 -1.37
N GLU A 22 7.63 13.10 -0.41
CA GLU A 22 9.06 12.96 -0.11
C GLU A 22 9.42 11.52 0.28
N TRP A 23 8.71 10.94 1.27
CA TRP A 23 9.03 9.60 1.74
C TRP A 23 8.67 8.52 0.71
N ARG A 24 7.63 8.72 -0.11
CA ARG A 24 7.28 7.80 -1.21
C ARG A 24 8.33 7.80 -2.31
N LEU A 25 8.89 8.96 -2.64
CA LEU A 25 10.02 9.04 -3.58
C LEU A 25 11.27 8.38 -3.02
N MET A 26 11.60 8.61 -1.75
CA MET A 26 12.71 7.90 -1.09
C MET A 26 12.52 6.38 -1.10
N MET A 27 11.30 5.91 -0.86
CA MET A 27 10.96 4.50 -0.93
C MET A 27 11.09 3.94 -2.34
N ALA A 28 10.59 4.67 -3.35
CA ALA A 28 10.72 4.28 -4.75
C ALA A 28 12.18 4.11 -5.17
N VAL A 29 13.08 5.00 -4.73
CA VAL A 29 14.53 4.87 -4.98
C VAL A 29 15.10 3.61 -4.35
N LYS A 30 14.70 3.27 -3.11
CA LYS A 30 15.15 2.05 -2.43
C LYS A 30 14.62 0.78 -3.11
N LEU A 31 13.37 0.80 -3.55
CA LEU A 31 12.74 -0.29 -4.30
C LEU A 31 13.37 -0.49 -5.68
N ALA A 32 13.69 0.60 -6.38
CA ALA A 32 14.35 0.55 -7.69
C ALA A 32 15.73 -0.13 -7.61
N LYS A 33 16.50 0.14 -6.55
CA LYS A 33 17.78 -0.56 -6.29
C LYS A 33 17.63 -2.07 -6.09
N LYS A 34 16.42 -2.56 -5.81
CA LYS A 34 16.07 -3.98 -5.66
C LYS A 34 15.38 -4.55 -6.90
N GLY A 35 15.37 -3.81 -8.02
CA GLY A 35 14.70 -4.23 -9.25
C GLY A 35 13.18 -4.15 -9.19
N ALA A 36 12.60 -3.35 -8.29
CA ALA A 36 11.16 -3.12 -8.26
C ALA A 36 10.76 -1.82 -8.98
N VAL A 37 9.55 -1.82 -9.55
CA VAL A 37 8.95 -0.64 -10.18
C VAL A 37 7.98 -0.01 -9.19
N SER A 38 8.02 1.31 -9.07
CA SER A 38 7.12 2.08 -8.19
C SER A 38 6.26 3.03 -9.00
N VAL A 39 4.95 2.96 -8.82
CA VAL A 39 3.96 3.90 -9.36
C VAL A 39 3.53 4.80 -8.21
N VAL A 40 4.10 6.02 -8.17
CA VAL A 40 3.82 7.03 -7.15
C VAL A 40 2.94 8.12 -7.76
N GLY A 41 1.80 8.40 -7.16
CA GLY A 41 0.91 9.44 -7.67
C GLY A 41 -0.40 9.52 -6.90
N GLN A 42 -1.28 10.43 -7.30
CA GLN A 42 -2.63 10.50 -6.73
C GLN A 42 -3.49 9.32 -7.22
N LYS A 43 -4.58 9.04 -6.49
CA LYS A 43 -5.45 7.88 -6.72
C LYS A 43 -6.01 7.81 -8.14
N GLU A 44 -6.26 8.97 -8.75
CA GLU A 44 -6.76 9.11 -10.12
C GLU A 44 -5.81 8.53 -11.17
N TYR A 45 -4.52 8.40 -10.83
CA TYR A 45 -3.48 7.86 -11.71
C TYR A 45 -3.03 6.46 -11.28
N THR A 46 -2.95 6.19 -9.99
CA THR A 46 -2.49 4.89 -9.48
C THR A 46 -3.54 3.80 -9.66
N PHE A 47 -4.84 4.10 -9.53
CA PHE A 47 -5.92 3.11 -9.70
C PHE A 47 -5.98 2.57 -11.14
N PRO A 48 -6.04 3.40 -12.20
CA PRO A 48 -6.01 2.90 -13.57
C PRO A 48 -4.76 2.08 -13.88
N ALA A 49 -3.59 2.52 -13.40
CA ALA A 49 -2.33 1.80 -13.59
C ALA A 49 -2.34 0.43 -12.87
N HIS A 50 -2.93 0.35 -11.68
CA HIS A 50 -3.11 -0.90 -10.94
C HIS A 50 -4.06 -1.86 -11.64
N SER A 51 -5.15 -1.34 -12.22
CA SER A 51 -6.11 -2.18 -12.96
C SER A 51 -5.49 -2.95 -14.12
N GLN A 52 -4.35 -2.46 -14.65
CA GLN A 52 -3.61 -3.07 -15.76
C GLN A 52 -2.41 -3.91 -15.28
N SER A 53 -2.25 -4.10 -13.97
CA SER A 53 -1.11 -4.79 -13.36
C SER A 53 -1.55 -5.99 -12.52
N THR A 54 -0.82 -7.10 -12.58
CA THR A 54 -1.08 -8.31 -11.78
C THR A 54 0.08 -8.58 -10.81
N ASN A 55 -0.20 -9.31 -9.72
CA ASN A 55 0.77 -9.66 -8.67
C ASN A 55 1.51 -8.45 -8.07
N ALA A 56 0.81 -7.31 -7.95
CA ALA A 56 1.38 -6.08 -7.45
C ALA A 56 1.32 -5.98 -5.92
N ILE A 57 1.98 -4.96 -5.38
CA ILE A 57 1.88 -4.55 -3.98
C ILE A 57 1.25 -3.16 -3.93
N TRP A 58 0.16 -3.04 -3.18
CA TRP A 58 -0.46 -1.74 -2.87
C TRP A 58 0.03 -1.25 -1.52
N PHE A 59 0.54 -0.01 -1.47
CA PHE A 59 1.24 0.50 -0.31
C PHE A 59 0.68 1.85 0.18
N GLY A 60 0.06 1.82 1.36
CA GLY A 60 -0.51 2.99 2.03
C GLY A 60 -2.04 2.98 2.08
N ARG A 61 -2.64 4.18 2.09
CA ARG A 61 -4.07 4.37 2.31
C ARG A 61 -4.94 3.91 1.14
N PHE A 62 -6.21 3.65 1.43
CA PHE A 62 -7.26 3.41 0.46
C PHE A 62 -7.78 4.72 -0.15
N ALA A 63 -8.89 4.69 -0.90
CA ALA A 63 -9.55 5.89 -1.40
C ALA A 63 -10.26 6.67 -0.29
N ALA A 64 -10.83 6.00 0.72
CA ALA A 64 -11.39 6.62 1.91
C ALA A 64 -10.68 6.20 3.20
N ASN A 65 -10.77 7.05 4.23
CA ASN A 65 -10.14 6.81 5.53
C ASN A 65 -10.67 5.56 6.26
N ASN A 66 -11.94 5.21 6.02
CA ASN A 66 -12.61 4.07 6.62
C ASN A 66 -12.71 2.86 5.68
N ALA A 67 -12.22 2.98 4.45
CA ALA A 67 -12.30 1.94 3.42
C ALA A 67 -13.71 1.40 3.10
N THR A 68 -14.74 2.24 3.25
CA THR A 68 -16.13 1.85 2.94
C THR A 68 -16.71 2.55 1.72
N SER A 69 -15.93 3.37 1.00
CA SER A 69 -16.43 4.06 -0.17
C SER A 69 -16.60 3.10 -1.36
N ASP A 70 -17.42 3.45 -2.33
CA ASP A 70 -17.58 2.68 -3.56
C ASP A 70 -16.24 2.48 -4.28
N MET A 71 -15.38 3.50 -4.24
CA MET A 71 -14.02 3.45 -4.78
C MET A 71 -13.13 2.46 -4.03
N ASP A 72 -13.30 2.28 -2.71
CA ASP A 72 -12.59 1.25 -1.95
C ASP A 72 -13.08 -0.15 -2.31
N ASN A 73 -14.40 -0.31 -2.51
CA ASN A 73 -14.99 -1.58 -2.93
C ASN A 73 -14.47 -1.99 -4.32
N GLU A 74 -14.38 -1.03 -5.25
CA GLU A 74 -13.78 -1.24 -6.58
C GLU A 74 -12.30 -1.60 -6.48
N LEU A 75 -11.55 -0.89 -5.63
CA LEU A 75 -10.15 -1.22 -5.35
C LEU A 75 -10.02 -2.66 -4.84
N PHE A 76 -10.85 -3.09 -3.88
CA PHE A 76 -10.79 -4.44 -3.33
C PHE A 76 -11.13 -5.51 -4.34
N LYS A 77 -12.13 -5.25 -5.18
CA LYS A 77 -12.45 -6.11 -6.30
C LYS A 77 -11.22 -6.27 -7.21
N LYS A 78 -10.58 -5.17 -7.60
CA LYS A 78 -9.39 -5.20 -8.46
C LYS A 78 -8.19 -5.83 -7.79
N VAL A 79 -7.97 -5.59 -6.50
CA VAL A 79 -6.89 -6.19 -5.72
C VAL A 79 -7.02 -7.71 -5.72
N ARG A 80 -8.24 -8.25 -5.51
CA ARG A 80 -8.51 -9.68 -5.58
C ARG A 80 -8.32 -10.23 -7.00
N GLU A 81 -8.92 -9.60 -8.00
CA GLU A 81 -8.80 -9.99 -9.41
C GLU A 81 -7.33 -10.05 -9.87
N ASN A 82 -6.51 -9.10 -9.42
CA ASN A 82 -5.12 -8.95 -9.83
C ASN A 82 -4.13 -9.66 -8.90
N ASN A 83 -4.59 -10.44 -7.91
CA ASN A 83 -3.74 -11.09 -6.90
C ASN A 83 -2.75 -10.10 -6.24
N THR A 84 -3.22 -8.89 -5.95
CA THR A 84 -2.42 -7.82 -5.34
C THR A 84 -2.43 -7.98 -3.83
N SER A 85 -1.27 -7.77 -3.20
CA SER A 85 -1.19 -7.70 -1.73
C SER A 85 -1.24 -6.25 -1.27
N ILE A 86 -2.04 -5.95 -0.23
CA ILE A 86 -2.11 -4.62 0.35
C ILE A 86 -1.32 -4.55 1.66
N PHE A 87 -0.47 -3.54 1.76
CA PHE A 87 0.36 -3.22 2.91
C PHE A 87 -0.04 -1.84 3.45
N PHE A 88 -0.55 -1.82 4.68
CA PHE A 88 -0.92 -0.58 5.35
C PHE A 88 0.26 0.01 6.11
N LEU A 89 0.62 1.23 5.74
CA LEU A 89 1.30 2.16 6.64
C LEU A 89 0.38 3.37 6.77
N HIS A 90 -0.12 3.57 7.98
CA HIS A 90 -0.70 4.85 8.39
C HIS A 90 0.43 5.90 8.50
N ASP A 91 0.15 7.11 8.02
CA ASP A 91 1.11 8.22 8.01
C ASP A 91 1.25 8.91 9.39
N GLU A 92 0.44 8.51 10.36
CA GLU A 92 0.59 8.97 11.74
C GLU A 92 1.55 8.04 12.46
N GLY A 93 2.66 8.59 12.95
CA GLY A 93 3.73 7.90 13.67
C GLY A 93 3.34 7.20 14.98
N GLY A 94 2.22 6.48 15.03
CA GLY A 94 1.80 5.61 16.13
C GLY A 94 2.32 4.18 16.04
N PHE A 95 3.10 3.83 15.02
CA PHE A 95 3.58 2.45 14.79
C PHE A 95 4.94 2.12 15.39
N TYR A 96 5.41 2.93 16.34
CA TYR A 96 6.74 2.73 16.92
C TYR A 96 6.73 1.89 18.20
N ILE A 97 5.57 1.46 18.69
CA ILE A 97 5.45 0.67 19.93
C ILE A 97 4.76 -0.67 19.62
N LYS A 98 5.53 -1.76 19.72
CA LYS A 98 5.10 -3.13 19.42
C LYS A 98 3.85 -3.53 20.22
N GLU A 99 3.71 -3.05 21.46
CA GLU A 99 2.58 -3.38 22.33
C GLU A 99 1.28 -2.63 21.97
N THR A 100 1.33 -1.50 21.25
CA THR A 100 0.13 -0.71 20.91
C THR A 100 -0.31 -0.84 19.46
N TYR A 101 0.49 -1.49 18.61
CA TYR A 101 0.24 -1.65 17.18
C TYR A 101 -1.13 -2.28 16.88
N GLU A 102 -1.45 -3.41 17.51
CA GLU A 102 -2.70 -4.13 17.26
C GLU A 102 -3.91 -3.27 17.68
N LYS A 103 -3.83 -2.61 18.84
CA LYS A 103 -4.87 -1.68 19.32
C LYS A 103 -5.02 -0.46 18.42
N ALA A 104 -3.92 0.12 17.95
CA ALA A 104 -3.94 1.28 17.04
C ALA A 104 -4.55 0.90 15.68
N ILE A 105 -4.18 -0.27 15.14
CA ILE A 105 -4.75 -0.78 13.90
C ILE A 105 -6.25 -1.04 14.02
N PHE A 106 -6.70 -1.71 15.09
CA PHE A 106 -8.14 -1.94 15.30
C PHE A 106 -8.93 -0.65 15.57
N ARG A 107 -8.27 0.41 16.05
CA ARG A 107 -8.90 1.72 16.28
C ARG A 107 -9.03 2.54 15.01
N ILE A 108 -8.07 2.42 14.09
CA ILE A 108 -8.01 3.21 12.85
C ILE A 108 -8.74 2.50 11.71
N HIS A 109 -8.68 1.16 11.65
CA HIS A 109 -9.26 0.38 10.57
C HIS A 109 -10.46 -0.43 11.05
N PRO A 110 -11.54 -0.51 10.24
CA PRO A 110 -12.63 -1.41 10.52
C PRO A 110 -12.15 -2.87 10.67
N PRO A 111 -12.55 -3.57 11.74
CA PRO A 111 -12.10 -4.94 12.01
C PRO A 111 -12.37 -5.94 10.87
N HIS A 112 -13.39 -5.69 10.05
CA HIS A 112 -13.73 -6.56 8.92
C HIS A 112 -12.68 -6.51 7.80
N LEU A 113 -11.96 -5.40 7.62
CA LEU A 113 -10.91 -5.28 6.60
C LEU A 113 -9.72 -6.17 6.94
N LEU A 114 -9.35 -6.22 8.22
CA LEU A 114 -8.21 -6.98 8.75
C LEU A 114 -8.40 -8.50 8.71
N LYS A 115 -9.61 -8.96 8.35
CA LYS A 115 -9.94 -10.37 8.12
C LYS A 115 -9.73 -10.80 6.66
N ASN A 116 -9.44 -9.86 5.75
CA ASN A 116 -9.23 -10.22 4.35
C ASN A 116 -7.80 -10.72 4.11
N ASP A 117 -7.67 -11.81 3.36
CA ASP A 117 -6.37 -12.47 3.10
C ASP A 117 -5.38 -11.62 2.29
N PHE A 118 -5.88 -10.66 1.50
CA PHE A 118 -5.08 -9.72 0.73
C PHE A 118 -4.50 -8.59 1.60
N VAL A 119 -5.02 -8.38 2.81
CA VAL A 119 -4.49 -7.39 3.76
C VAL A 119 -3.39 -8.05 4.56
N LYS A 120 -2.14 -7.66 4.32
CA LYS A 120 -0.99 -8.20 5.04
C LYS A 120 -0.61 -7.26 6.20
N ARG A 121 -0.47 -7.83 7.40
CA ARG A 121 -0.10 -7.09 8.62
C ARG A 121 1.43 -7.08 8.77
N PHE A 122 2.04 -5.91 8.97
CA PHE A 122 3.49 -5.80 9.15
C PHE A 122 3.88 -4.92 10.34
N PHE A 123 4.63 -5.50 11.26
CA PHE A 123 5.28 -4.75 12.33
C PHE A 123 6.53 -4.05 11.79
N CYS A 124 6.72 -2.78 12.13
CA CYS A 124 7.87 -1.95 11.73
C CYS A 124 9.18 -2.35 12.47
N GLY A 125 9.44 -3.65 12.57
CA GLY A 125 10.75 -4.25 12.84
C GLY A 125 11.17 -5.25 11.76
N VAL A 126 10.21 -5.69 10.91
CA VAL A 126 10.43 -6.75 9.91
C VAL A 126 10.50 -6.19 8.49
N ILE A 127 10.14 -4.93 8.25
CA ILE A 127 10.31 -4.28 6.92
C ILE A 127 11.78 -4.29 6.50
N PHE A 128 12.73 -4.20 7.43
CA PHE A 128 14.15 -4.32 7.11
C PHE A 128 14.61 -5.76 6.88
N SER A 129 13.94 -6.77 7.45
CA SER A 129 14.41 -8.17 7.38
C SER A 129 13.68 -9.03 6.36
N LEU A 130 12.45 -8.69 5.95
CA LEU A 130 11.72 -9.36 4.85
C LEU A 130 12.00 -8.71 3.48
N MET A 131 12.75 -7.61 3.47
CA MET A 131 13.32 -7.03 2.26
C MET A 131 14.83 -7.32 2.13
N LEU A 132 15.39 -8.21 2.97
CA LEU A 132 16.74 -8.77 2.85
C LEU A 132 16.65 -10.19 2.30
#